data_AF-A0A3N1XUB8-F1
#
_entry.id   AF-A0A3N1XUB8-F1
#
_cell.length_a   1.000
_cell.length_b   1.000
_cell.length_c   1.000
_cell.angle_alpha   90.00
_cell.angle_beta   90.00
_cell.angle_gamma   90.00
#
_symmetry.space_group_name_H-M   'P 1'
#
loop_
_entity.id
_entity.type
_entity.pdbx_description
1 polymer ?
#
loop_
_entity_poly.entity_id
_entity_poly.type
_entity_poly.pdbx_seq_one_letter_code
_entity_poly.pdbx_strand_id
1 'polypeptide(L)'
;MTTALRSVLRFGLTAAATAAFLSAGIAAPAHAATDPALPPNDTRLQEISERYEVGDELSPEDERFIKSIGTPVAAPGTRGAAANCFNTVRTGGVNGRGRAQGCHGSVIGNGITNSWRTGYTATGNSQVRKLRAAEHIRAYGLVGSGGFGVVYSRDVSSGILNTRSHQFSRSATFKALAAYVTVQYDATFWTSRGSFSVVGG
;
A
#
# COMPACT_ATOMS: atom_id res chain seq x y z
N MET A 1 -29.49 55.65 -47.84
CA MET A 1 -30.87 55.24 -48.16
C MET A 1 -30.90 54.73 -49.58
N THR A 2 -30.96 53.41 -49.77
CA THR A 2 -31.61 52.74 -50.91
C THR A 2 -31.75 51.27 -50.56
N THR A 3 -32.97 50.79 -50.73
CA THR A 3 -33.52 49.50 -50.33
C THR A 3 -33.86 48.70 -51.60
N ALA A 4 -34.07 47.39 -51.44
CA ALA A 4 -34.88 46.47 -52.27
C ALA A 4 -34.09 45.47 -53.14
N LEU A 5 -34.10 44.16 -52.79
CA LEU A 5 -35.10 43.10 -53.11
C LEU A 5 -35.00 42.67 -54.60
N ARG A 6 -35.08 41.41 -55.07
CA ARG A 6 -35.58 40.12 -54.54
C ARG A 6 -35.17 38.98 -55.51
N SER A 7 -34.91 37.80 -54.94
CA SER A 7 -35.39 36.45 -55.33
C SER A 7 -35.44 35.98 -56.79
N VAL A 8 -34.81 34.83 -57.09
CA VAL A 8 -35.43 33.72 -57.86
C VAL A 8 -34.95 32.36 -57.32
N LEU A 9 -35.91 31.56 -56.85
CA LEU A 9 -35.83 30.12 -56.57
C LEU A 9 -35.71 29.32 -57.89
N ARG A 10 -34.93 28.23 -57.92
CA ARG A 10 -35.34 26.96 -58.59
C ARG A 10 -34.80 25.73 -57.87
N PHE A 11 -35.71 24.76 -57.73
CA PHE A 11 -35.60 23.44 -57.10
C PHE A 11 -34.69 22.47 -57.88
N GLY A 12 -34.04 21.55 -57.15
CA GLY A 12 -33.32 20.40 -57.70
C GLY A 12 -33.11 19.32 -56.63
N LEU A 13 -33.87 18.24 -56.78
CA LEU A 13 -34.13 17.09 -55.91
C LEU A 13 -32.90 16.23 -55.47
N THR A 14 -33.04 15.67 -54.25
CA THR A 14 -32.60 14.34 -53.76
C THR A 14 -31.12 13.94 -53.68
N ALA A 15 -30.65 13.73 -52.43
CA ALA A 15 -30.26 12.41 -51.94
C ALA A 15 -30.24 12.42 -50.40
N ALA A 16 -31.18 11.72 -49.76
CA ALA A 16 -31.16 11.46 -48.33
C ALA A 16 -30.20 10.29 -48.06
N ALA A 17 -29.09 10.56 -47.37
CA ALA A 17 -28.23 9.53 -46.81
C ALA A 17 -28.38 9.56 -45.29
N THR A 18 -29.20 8.65 -44.78
CA THR A 18 -29.28 8.28 -43.37
C THR A 18 -27.97 7.61 -42.97
N ALA A 19 -27.18 8.25 -42.10
CA ALA A 19 -26.08 7.61 -41.39
C ALA A 19 -26.40 7.62 -39.89
N ALA A 20 -26.96 6.52 -39.41
CA ALA A 20 -26.96 6.19 -38.00
C ALA A 20 -25.65 5.44 -37.70
N PHE A 21 -24.77 6.02 -36.88
CA PHE A 21 -23.77 5.24 -36.14
C PHE A 21 -23.49 5.90 -34.78
N LEU A 22 -23.95 5.16 -33.76
CA LEU A 22 -23.43 4.94 -32.42
C LEU A 22 -22.59 6.05 -31.75
N SER A 23 -23.13 6.48 -30.60
CA SER A 23 -22.45 6.98 -29.42
C SER A 23 -20.98 6.56 -29.28
N ALA A 24 -20.07 7.53 -29.38
CA ALA A 24 -18.74 7.43 -28.81
C ALA A 24 -18.66 8.41 -27.63
N GLY A 25 -18.93 7.89 -26.43
CA GLY A 25 -18.54 8.56 -25.20
C GLY A 25 -17.04 8.82 -25.25
N ILE A 26 -16.64 10.06 -25.00
CA ILE A 26 -15.23 10.45 -24.96
C ILE A 26 -14.69 9.89 -23.64
N ALA A 27 -14.30 8.61 -23.65
CA ALA A 27 -13.56 8.00 -22.55
C ALA A 27 -12.19 8.69 -22.49
N ALA A 28 -11.90 9.32 -21.35
CA ALA A 28 -10.57 9.81 -21.04
C ALA A 28 -9.54 8.68 -21.24
N PRO A 29 -8.31 8.97 -21.72
CA PRO A 29 -7.29 7.95 -21.82
C PRO A 29 -6.91 7.54 -20.40
N ALA A 30 -7.40 6.39 -19.96
CA ALA A 30 -6.90 5.67 -18.82
C ALA A 30 -5.44 5.31 -19.13
N HIS A 31 -4.51 6.15 -18.68
CA HIS A 31 -3.11 5.78 -18.60
C HIS A 31 -3.05 4.67 -17.57
N ALA A 32 -3.02 3.43 -18.06
CA ALA A 32 -2.79 2.24 -17.26
C ALA A 32 -1.56 2.50 -16.39
N ALA A 33 -1.79 2.56 -15.08
CA ALA A 33 -0.72 2.51 -14.11
C ALA A 33 -0.03 1.16 -14.30
N THR A 34 1.18 1.18 -14.88
CA THR A 34 2.06 0.02 -14.79
C THR A 34 2.50 -0.05 -13.33
N ASP A 35 1.84 -0.90 -12.57
CA ASP A 35 2.19 -1.21 -11.18
C ASP A 35 3.66 -1.67 -11.12
N PRO A 36 4.51 -1.07 -10.27
CA PRO A 36 5.81 -1.63 -9.99
C PRO A 36 5.62 -2.87 -9.10
N ALA A 37 5.87 -4.06 -9.67
CA ALA A 37 5.73 -5.33 -8.97
C ALA A 37 6.60 -5.36 -7.71
N LEU A 38 5.92 -5.59 -6.58
CA LEU A 38 6.52 -5.97 -5.32
C LEU A 38 7.05 -7.41 -5.40
N PRO A 39 8.12 -7.76 -4.68
CA PRO A 39 8.57 -9.15 -4.61
C PRO A 39 7.46 -10.05 -4.01
N PRO A 40 7.41 -11.33 -4.39
CA PRO A 40 6.25 -12.23 -4.28
C PRO A 40 5.68 -12.52 -2.86
N ASN A 41 6.22 -11.94 -1.78
CA ASN A 41 5.72 -12.13 -0.42
C ASN A 41 4.67 -11.09 0.00
N ASP A 42 4.73 -9.88 -0.56
CA ASP A 42 3.90 -8.75 -0.12
C ASP A 42 2.42 -8.98 -0.45
N THR A 43 2.14 -9.52 -1.64
CA THR A 43 0.80 -9.90 -2.07
C THR A 43 0.21 -10.99 -1.16
N ARG A 44 1.02 -12.01 -0.80
CA ARG A 44 0.53 -13.10 0.05
C ARG A 44 0.27 -12.64 1.49
N LEU A 45 1.10 -11.75 2.01
CA LEU A 45 0.86 -11.11 3.31
C LEU A 45 -0.43 -10.29 3.30
N GLN A 46 -0.70 -9.56 2.21
CA GLN A 46 -1.92 -8.79 2.07
C GLN A 46 -3.16 -9.70 2.06
N GLU A 47 -3.14 -10.77 1.26
CA GLU A 47 -4.22 -11.77 1.22
C GLU A 47 -4.52 -12.36 2.61
N ILE A 48 -3.48 -12.70 3.38
CA ILE A 48 -3.63 -13.22 4.75
C ILE A 48 -4.20 -12.12 5.66
N SER A 49 -3.75 -10.88 5.52
CA SER A 49 -4.21 -9.76 6.36
C SER A 49 -5.68 -9.41 6.16
N GLU A 50 -6.21 -9.62 4.96
CA GLU A 50 -7.62 -9.37 4.61
C GLU A 50 -8.53 -10.55 4.99
N ARG A 51 -7.97 -11.76 5.09
CA ARG A 51 -8.71 -13.00 5.37
C ARG A 51 -8.94 -13.28 6.86
N TYR A 52 -8.00 -12.89 7.72
CA TYR A 52 -7.98 -13.27 9.13
C TYR A 52 -8.03 -12.07 10.08
N GLU A 53 -8.92 -12.14 11.07
CA GLU A 53 -9.02 -11.19 12.17
C GLU A 53 -8.31 -11.68 13.43
N VAL A 54 -8.18 -10.80 14.42
CA VAL A 54 -7.56 -11.15 15.72
C VAL A 54 -8.40 -12.22 16.41
N GLY A 55 -7.77 -13.34 16.76
CA GLY A 55 -8.41 -14.51 17.35
C GLY A 55 -8.63 -15.65 16.37
N ASP A 56 -8.55 -15.40 15.06
CA ASP A 56 -8.71 -16.42 14.05
C ASP A 56 -7.48 -17.32 13.96
N GLU A 57 -7.73 -18.62 13.79
CA GLU A 57 -6.72 -19.62 13.48
C GLU A 57 -6.37 -19.59 11.99
N LEU A 58 -5.07 -19.61 11.69
CA LEU A 58 -4.58 -19.66 10.32
C LEU A 58 -4.80 -21.05 9.72
N SER A 59 -4.95 -21.10 8.40
CA SER A 59 -4.83 -22.37 7.68
C SER A 59 -3.40 -22.93 7.82
N PRO A 60 -3.21 -24.26 7.71
CA PRO A 60 -1.88 -24.85 7.79
C PRO A 60 -0.91 -24.38 6.70
N GLU A 61 -1.40 -23.89 5.56
CA GLU A 61 -0.59 -23.28 4.50
C GLU A 61 -0.11 -21.87 4.89
N ASP A 62 -1.02 -21.05 5.42
CA ASP A 62 -0.73 -19.67 5.80
C ASP A 62 0.15 -19.63 7.05
N GLU A 63 -0.06 -20.54 7.99
CA GLU A 63 0.84 -20.74 9.13
C GLU A 63 2.28 -21.04 8.66
N ARG A 64 2.45 -21.98 7.72
CA ARG A 64 3.78 -22.31 7.18
C ARG A 64 4.43 -21.12 6.48
N PHE A 65 3.65 -20.35 5.72
CA PHE A 65 4.13 -19.14 5.07
C PHE A 65 4.57 -18.09 6.09
N ILE A 66 3.73 -17.76 7.07
CA ILE A 66 4.07 -16.79 8.12
C ILE A 66 5.30 -17.22 8.91
N LYS A 67 5.44 -18.52 9.21
CA LYS A 67 6.62 -19.04 9.88
C LYS A 67 7.90 -18.97 9.04
N SER A 68 7.81 -18.98 7.72
CA SER A 68 8.98 -18.94 6.83
C SER A 68 9.52 -17.53 6.59
N ILE A 69 8.64 -16.52 6.60
CA ILE A 69 9.03 -15.11 6.36
C ILE A 69 9.02 -14.25 7.62
N GLY A 70 8.23 -14.63 8.62
CA GLY A 70 8.07 -13.86 9.84
C GLY A 70 9.32 -13.92 10.70
N THR A 71 9.54 -12.85 11.47
CA THR A 71 10.62 -12.86 12.45
C THR A 71 10.17 -13.62 13.69
N PRO A 72 10.84 -14.71 14.09
CA PRO A 72 10.53 -15.37 15.35
C PRO A 72 10.92 -14.44 16.50
N VAL A 73 9.99 -14.20 17.41
CA VAL A 73 10.32 -13.53 18.67
C VAL A 73 11.11 -14.51 19.56
N ALA A 74 12.32 -14.11 19.98
CA ALA A 74 13.26 -14.94 20.75
C ALA A 74 12.64 -15.52 22.03
N ALA A 75 12.91 -16.78 22.36
CA ALA A 75 12.22 -17.57 23.40
C ALA A 75 12.05 -16.89 24.79
N PRO A 76 10.97 -17.21 25.53
CA PRO A 76 10.73 -16.70 26.88
C PRO A 76 11.87 -17.09 27.83
N GLY A 77 12.44 -16.09 28.50
CA GLY A 77 13.60 -16.23 29.41
C GLY A 77 14.86 -15.53 28.91
N THR A 78 14.94 -15.21 27.62
CA THR A 78 15.98 -14.36 27.05
C THR A 78 15.42 -12.95 26.84
N ARG A 79 15.96 -11.94 27.54
CA ARG A 79 15.82 -10.53 27.12
C ARG A 79 16.63 -10.32 25.82
N GLY A 80 16.18 -10.90 24.72
CA GLY A 80 16.79 -10.75 23.41
C GLY A 80 15.95 -9.83 22.54
N ALA A 81 16.56 -8.79 21.98
CA ALA A 81 15.97 -7.97 20.93
C ALA A 81 16.25 -8.65 19.59
N ALA A 82 15.26 -9.30 18.99
CA ALA A 82 15.37 -9.71 17.59
C ALA A 82 15.11 -8.47 16.72
N ALA A 83 16.16 -7.71 16.39
CA ALA A 83 16.06 -6.55 15.51
C ALA A 83 16.34 -6.97 14.07
N ASN A 84 15.33 -6.87 13.21
CA ASN A 84 15.46 -7.11 11.78
C ASN A 84 15.24 -5.79 11.05
N CYS A 85 16.23 -5.39 10.26
CA CYS A 85 16.16 -4.22 9.41
C CYS A 85 15.96 -4.67 7.97
N PHE A 86 15.03 -4.04 7.27
CA PHE A 86 14.90 -4.24 5.83
C PHE A 86 15.71 -3.19 5.06
N ASN A 87 16.30 -3.63 3.96
CA ASN A 87 17.08 -2.77 3.08
C ASN A 87 16.19 -1.69 2.43
N THR A 88 16.78 -0.56 2.07
CA THR A 88 16.06 0.56 1.44
C THR A 88 15.31 0.12 0.17
N VAL A 89 13.98 0.11 0.22
CA VAL A 89 13.12 -0.05 -0.97
C VAL A 89 13.00 1.30 -1.66
N ARG A 90 13.15 1.32 -3.00
CA ARG A 90 13.12 2.53 -3.80
C ARG A 90 12.17 2.36 -4.98
N THR A 91 11.33 3.36 -5.20
CA THR A 91 10.49 3.45 -6.40
C THR A 91 10.60 4.86 -6.98
N GLY A 92 10.53 4.96 -8.30
CA GLY A 92 10.44 6.22 -9.01
C GLY A 92 9.25 6.23 -9.96
N GLY A 93 8.73 7.43 -10.22
CA GLY A 93 7.61 7.65 -11.13
C GLY A 93 7.36 9.15 -11.26
N VAL A 94 6.60 9.60 -12.26
CA VAL A 94 6.14 10.99 -12.42
C VAL A 94 7.12 12.09 -11.92
N ASN A 95 8.37 12.07 -12.40
CA ASN A 95 9.44 13.00 -11.99
C ASN A 95 9.75 13.08 -10.48
N GLY A 96 9.51 11.99 -9.76
CA GLY A 96 9.81 11.83 -8.35
C GLY A 96 10.48 10.48 -8.08
N ARG A 97 11.18 10.44 -6.95
CA ARG A 97 11.76 9.21 -6.39
C ARG A 97 11.43 9.17 -4.92
N GLY A 98 10.98 8.01 -4.46
CA GLY A 98 10.64 7.72 -3.07
C GLY A 98 11.44 6.53 -2.59
N ARG A 99 11.69 6.51 -1.29
CA ARG A 99 12.26 5.34 -0.60
C ARG A 99 11.58 5.10 0.73
N ALA A 100 11.52 3.83 1.11
CA ALA A 100 11.17 3.37 2.45
C ALA A 100 12.36 2.61 3.04
N GLN A 101 12.60 2.79 4.33
CA GLN A 101 13.62 2.04 5.08
C GLN A 101 13.14 1.87 6.52
N GLY A 102 13.46 0.76 7.17
CA GLY A 102 13.01 0.54 8.53
C GLY A 102 13.65 -0.64 9.21
N CYS A 103 13.40 -0.69 10.51
CA CYS A 103 13.75 -1.81 11.38
C CYS A 103 12.58 -2.11 12.30
N HIS A 104 12.36 -3.38 12.57
CA HIS A 104 11.46 -3.86 13.61
C HIS A 104 12.25 -4.69 14.63
N GLY A 105 11.79 -4.67 15.87
CA GLY A 105 12.43 -5.33 17.00
C GLY A 105 11.42 -5.84 18.00
N SER A 106 11.64 -7.05 18.52
CA SER A 106 10.75 -7.68 19.50
C SER A 106 11.50 -8.04 20.78
N VAL A 107 10.88 -7.82 21.95
CA VAL A 107 11.41 -8.16 23.28
C VAL A 107 10.37 -9.00 24.04
N ILE A 108 10.81 -10.09 24.68
CA ILE A 108 9.94 -10.95 25.52
C ILE A 108 10.12 -10.66 27.02
N GLY A 109 8.98 -10.51 27.71
CA GLY A 109 8.85 -10.45 29.17
C GLY A 109 7.50 -11.07 29.62
N ASN A 110 6.72 -10.39 30.47
CA ASN A 110 5.35 -10.79 30.86
C ASN A 110 4.30 -10.69 29.72
N GLY A 111 4.80 -10.55 28.49
CA GLY A 111 4.14 -10.28 27.22
C GLY A 111 5.22 -10.03 26.18
N ILE A 112 4.84 -9.87 24.92
CA ILE A 112 5.76 -9.49 23.85
C ILE A 112 5.59 -8.00 23.60
N THR A 113 6.68 -7.26 23.74
CA THR A 113 6.77 -5.86 23.32
C THR A 113 7.41 -5.81 21.95
N ASN A 114 6.65 -5.35 20.97
CA ASN A 114 7.14 -5.05 19.63
C ASN A 114 7.40 -3.56 19.49
N SER A 115 8.50 -3.24 18.83
CA SER A 115 8.90 -1.90 18.47
C SER A 115 9.22 -1.89 16.99
N TRP A 116 8.85 -0.82 16.30
CA TRP A 116 9.19 -0.65 14.90
C TRP A 116 9.38 0.81 14.57
N ARG A 117 10.23 1.04 13.57
CA ARG A 117 10.55 2.36 13.06
C ARG A 117 10.71 2.29 11.56
N THR A 118 9.89 3.05 10.84
CA THR A 118 9.97 3.18 9.39
C THR A 118 10.12 4.64 9.00
N GLY A 119 11.03 4.92 8.09
CA GLY A 119 11.24 6.22 7.47
C GLY A 119 10.89 6.20 6.00
N TYR A 120 10.09 7.18 5.58
CA TYR A 120 9.68 7.40 4.21
C TYR A 120 10.26 8.73 3.75
N THR A 121 10.90 8.74 2.59
CA THR A 121 11.56 9.95 2.10
C THR A 121 11.55 10.00 0.59
N ALA A 122 11.15 11.13 0.03
CA ALA A 122 11.41 11.43 -1.36
C ALA A 122 12.86 11.92 -1.52
N THR A 123 13.64 11.33 -2.44
CA THR A 123 15.07 11.64 -2.61
C THR A 123 15.37 12.26 -3.97
N GLY A 124 16.47 13.03 -4.08
CA GLY A 124 16.88 13.76 -5.30
C GLY A 124 16.14 15.09 -5.53
N ASN A 125 16.21 15.62 -6.76
CA ASN A 125 15.46 16.81 -7.22
C ASN A 125 13.96 16.50 -7.41
N SER A 126 13.34 15.85 -6.42
CA SER A 126 11.98 15.30 -6.54
C SER A 126 10.92 16.41 -6.45
N GLN A 127 9.99 16.42 -7.39
CA GLN A 127 8.87 17.38 -7.41
C GLN A 127 7.74 17.01 -6.44
N VAL A 128 8.01 16.15 -5.45
CA VAL A 128 7.04 15.69 -4.47
C VAL A 128 6.62 16.85 -3.57
N ARG A 129 5.30 16.98 -3.39
CA ARG A 129 4.66 18.01 -2.57
C ARG A 129 3.86 17.42 -1.41
N LYS A 130 3.40 16.19 -1.56
CA LYS A 130 2.62 15.50 -0.53
C LYS A 130 3.06 14.05 -0.38
N LEU A 131 2.81 13.51 0.81
CA LEU A 131 3.13 12.15 1.20
C LEU A 131 2.01 11.60 2.08
N ARG A 132 1.64 10.34 1.87
CA ARG A 132 0.87 9.52 2.79
C ARG A 132 1.69 8.27 3.02
N ALA A 133 1.96 7.96 4.27
CA ALA A 133 2.57 6.72 4.67
C ALA A 133 1.56 5.92 5.49
N ALA A 134 1.54 4.62 5.29
CA ALA A 134 0.82 3.68 6.11
C ALA A 134 1.64 2.41 6.36
N GLU A 135 1.27 1.74 7.45
CA GLU A 135 1.88 0.52 7.95
C GLU A 135 0.79 -0.43 8.41
N HIS A 136 0.99 -1.71 8.11
CA HIS A 136 0.14 -2.81 8.54
C HIS A 136 0.99 -3.77 9.36
N ILE A 137 0.73 -3.81 10.66
CA ILE A 137 1.46 -4.64 11.60
C ILE A 137 0.56 -5.79 12.00
N ARG A 138 1.07 -7.01 11.88
CA ARG A 138 0.40 -8.21 12.34
C ARG A 138 1.36 -9.03 13.19
N ALA A 139 0.83 -9.64 14.23
CA ALA A 139 1.54 -10.67 14.97
C ALA A 139 0.72 -11.94 15.06
N TYR A 140 1.42 -13.07 15.05
CA TYR A 140 0.85 -14.40 14.97
C TYR A 140 1.39 -15.28 16.08
N GLY A 141 0.52 -16.05 16.74
CA GLY A 141 0.90 -16.93 17.84
C GLY A 141 -0.25 -17.83 18.26
N LEU A 142 -0.15 -18.44 19.45
CA LEU A 142 -1.20 -19.33 19.93
C LEU A 142 -2.55 -18.60 20.11
N VAL A 143 -3.61 -19.21 19.57
CA VAL A 143 -5.02 -18.80 19.70
C VAL A 143 -5.89 -20.01 20.07
N GLY A 144 -7.06 -19.77 20.67
CA GLY A 144 -8.01 -20.83 21.01
C GLY A 144 -7.44 -21.89 21.96
N SER A 145 -7.77 -23.17 21.73
CA SER A 145 -7.35 -24.32 22.53
C SER A 145 -5.97 -24.87 22.16
N GLY A 146 -5.25 -24.24 21.24
CA GLY A 146 -3.92 -24.69 20.79
C GLY A 146 -3.58 -24.39 19.32
N GLY A 147 -4.44 -23.66 18.60
CA GLY A 147 -4.20 -23.27 17.21
C GLY A 147 -3.17 -22.14 17.06
N PHE A 148 -2.69 -21.90 15.84
CA PHE A 148 -1.80 -20.78 15.52
C PHE A 148 -2.54 -19.75 14.67
N GLY A 149 -2.55 -18.49 15.09
CA GLY A 149 -3.49 -17.49 14.58
C GLY A 149 -3.04 -16.05 14.78
N VAL A 150 -3.87 -15.10 14.37
CA VAL A 150 -3.59 -13.67 14.54
C VAL A 150 -3.84 -13.27 16.00
N VAL A 151 -2.80 -12.78 16.68
CA VAL A 151 -2.87 -12.34 18.09
C VAL A 151 -2.82 -10.83 18.25
N TYR A 152 -2.40 -10.13 17.19
CA TYR A 152 -2.38 -8.67 17.15
C TYR A 152 -2.53 -8.17 15.72
N SER A 153 -3.31 -7.11 15.56
CA SER A 153 -3.52 -6.42 14.31
C SER A 153 -3.58 -4.91 14.56
N ARG A 154 -2.84 -4.14 13.75
CA ARG A 154 -2.93 -2.69 13.74
C ARG A 154 -2.54 -2.10 12.40
N ASP A 155 -3.38 -1.19 11.94
CA ASP A 155 -3.11 -0.36 10.78
C ASP A 155 -2.85 1.08 11.23
N VAL A 156 -1.83 1.70 10.66
CA VAL A 156 -1.43 3.07 10.98
C VAL A 156 -1.32 3.85 9.69
N SER A 157 -1.81 5.09 9.69
CA SER A 157 -1.67 6.00 8.56
C SER A 157 -1.33 7.40 9.03
N SER A 158 -0.48 8.10 8.26
CA SER A 158 -0.13 9.49 8.53
C SER A 158 -1.22 10.47 8.07
N GLY A 159 -2.23 10.00 7.35
CA GLY A 159 -3.03 10.85 6.48
C GLY A 159 -2.17 11.46 5.36
N ILE A 160 -2.73 12.45 4.65
CA ILE A 160 -2.00 13.19 3.62
C ILE A 160 -1.27 14.36 4.29
N LEU A 161 0.05 14.37 4.17
CA LEU A 161 0.93 15.39 4.68
C LEU A 161 1.50 16.22 3.53
N ASN A 162 1.56 17.55 3.68
CA ASN A 162 2.24 18.45 2.73
C ASN A 162 3.75 18.46 2.97
N THR A 163 4.38 17.29 2.93
CA THR A 163 5.81 17.08 3.20
C THR A 163 6.39 16.07 2.22
N ARG A 164 7.72 15.97 2.20
CA ARG A 164 8.49 15.03 1.38
C ARG A 164 9.07 13.87 2.19
N SER A 165 8.94 13.92 3.51
CA SER A 165 9.44 12.89 4.41
C SER A 165 8.51 12.70 5.60
N HIS A 166 8.37 11.46 6.03
CA HIS A 166 7.66 11.11 7.25
C HIS A 166 8.34 9.92 7.93
N GLN A 167 8.12 9.79 9.23
CA GLN A 167 8.67 8.71 10.00
C GLN A 167 7.66 8.23 11.05
N PHE A 168 7.46 6.92 11.09
CA PHE A 168 6.83 6.27 12.22
C PHE A 168 7.90 5.76 13.19
N SER A 169 7.66 5.98 14.48
CA SER A 169 8.38 5.35 15.58
C SER A 169 7.32 4.91 16.59
N ARG A 170 7.15 3.60 16.73
CA ARG A 170 6.00 3.01 17.43
C ARG A 170 6.42 1.79 18.23
N SER A 171 5.59 1.49 19.22
CA SER A 171 5.68 0.27 20.01
C SER A 171 4.29 -0.21 20.39
N ALA A 172 4.12 -1.51 20.53
CA ALA A 172 2.92 -2.16 21.03
C ALA A 172 3.31 -3.34 21.92
N THR A 173 2.51 -3.61 22.96
CA THR A 173 2.68 -4.78 23.82
C THR A 173 1.43 -5.63 23.78
N PHE A 174 1.58 -6.93 23.55
CA PHE A 174 0.50 -7.92 23.59
C PHE A 174 0.98 -9.20 24.27
N LYS A 175 0.04 -10.01 24.76
CA LYS A 175 0.36 -11.31 25.39
C LYS A 175 0.11 -12.41 24.35
N ALA A 176 1.16 -13.10 23.91
CA ALA A 176 1.04 -14.26 23.03
C ALA A 176 2.15 -15.28 23.34
N LEU A 177 1.84 -16.56 23.14
CA LEU A 177 2.81 -17.65 23.20
C LEU A 177 3.29 -17.95 21.77
N ALA A 178 4.61 -17.85 21.56
CA ALA A 178 5.35 -17.95 20.29
C ALA A 178 4.87 -16.97 19.19
N ALA A 179 5.61 -15.88 18.98
CA ALA A 179 5.15 -14.78 18.14
C ALA A 179 5.99 -14.61 16.88
N TYR A 180 5.35 -14.64 15.72
CA TYR A 180 5.92 -14.13 14.48
C TYR A 180 5.35 -12.73 14.24
N VAL A 181 6.16 -11.83 13.70
CA VAL A 181 5.73 -10.47 13.35
C VAL A 181 6.01 -10.20 11.89
N THR A 182 5.04 -9.57 11.23
CA THR A 182 5.14 -9.06 9.87
C THR A 182 4.78 -7.57 9.87
N VAL A 183 5.46 -6.80 9.03
CA VAL A 183 5.25 -5.36 8.90
C VAL A 183 5.20 -5.06 7.41
N GLN A 184 4.01 -4.76 6.88
CA GLN A 184 3.87 -4.24 5.53
C GLN A 184 3.82 -2.71 5.59
N TYR A 185 4.35 -2.06 4.57
CA TYR A 185 4.38 -0.61 4.45
C TYR A 185 3.95 -0.18 3.06
N ASP A 186 3.13 0.86 3.00
CA ASP A 186 2.75 1.55 1.77
C ASP A 186 2.98 3.07 1.91
N ALA A 187 3.57 3.68 0.90
CA ALA A 187 3.76 5.12 0.86
C ALA A 187 3.47 5.67 -0.52
N THR A 188 2.50 6.58 -0.61
CA THR A 188 2.16 7.29 -1.83
C THR A 188 2.74 8.69 -1.79
N PHE A 189 3.46 9.04 -2.85
CA PHE A 189 4.04 10.35 -3.05
C PHE A 189 3.31 11.06 -4.18
N TRP A 190 2.92 12.31 -3.96
CA TRP A 190 2.27 13.14 -5.00
C TRP A 190 3.19 14.27 -5.46
N THR A 191 3.26 14.45 -6.77
CA THR A 191 3.85 15.59 -7.46
C THR A 191 2.74 16.44 -8.10
N SER A 192 3.10 17.55 -8.75
CA SER A 192 2.12 18.32 -9.54
C SER A 192 1.62 17.58 -10.79
N ARG A 193 2.23 16.46 -11.18
CA ARG A 193 1.95 15.72 -12.42
C ARG A 193 1.26 14.37 -12.18
N GLY A 194 1.05 13.97 -10.93
CA GLY A 194 0.53 12.66 -10.55
C GLY A 194 1.23 12.07 -9.33
N SER A 195 1.00 10.78 -9.07
CA SER A 195 1.55 10.06 -7.91
C SER A 195 2.28 8.79 -8.27
N PHE A 196 3.10 8.30 -7.35
CA PHE A 196 3.73 6.99 -7.39
C PHE A 196 3.82 6.43 -5.97
N SER A 197 3.91 5.11 -5.84
CA SER A 197 3.92 4.42 -4.54
C SER A 197 5.21 3.62 -4.32
N VAL A 198 5.62 3.54 -3.06
CA VAL A 198 6.60 2.59 -2.55
C VAL A 198 5.83 1.64 -1.64
N VAL A 199 5.88 0.35 -1.89
CA VAL A 199 5.27 -0.67 -1.03
C VAL A 199 6.33 -1.71 -0.67
N GLY A 200 6.15 -2.46 0.41
CA GLY A 200 6.99 -3.60 0.76
C GLY A 200 6.60 -4.24 2.10
N GLY A 201 7.30 -5.30 2.49
CA GLY A 201 7.10 -6.04 3.74
C GLY A 201 8.18 -7.07 4.03
#